data_AF-A0A7J4PKE1-F1
#
_entry.id   AF-A0A7J4PKE1-F1
#
_cell.length_a   1.000
_cell.length_b   1.000
_cell.length_c   1.000
_cell.angle_alpha   90.00
_cell.angle_beta   90.00
_cell.angle_gamma   90.00
#
_symmetry.space_group_name_H-M   'P 1'
#
loop_
_entity.id
_entity.type
_entity.pdbx_description
1 polymer ?
#
loop_
_entity_poly.entity_id
_entity_poly.type
_entity_poly.pdbx_seq_one_letter_code
_entity_poly.pdbx_strand_id
1 'polypeptide(L)'
;LDLKRSEGGLGKIIFSFLLPATLVWVLLSALGNVIPALDSLLLFSLVLGVLSSSMYNWLTEFDLFASYAFLPLKVSDVIKSKLDSYAFLNVVPFVFLFGLGLKTEPYTLVPSLLVFLSISFYMVTVLVYLTGLYPSVNLYNGKTFALYALSIIPVLIFNIVLSILGPYYLLADLALLPVAVYLLGRSFRKWDGVENPQF
;
A
#
# COMPACT_ATOMS: atom_id res chain seq x y z
N LEU A 1 12.72 19.84 -2.66
CA LEU A 1 14.04 20.21 -3.22
C LEU A 1 15.01 19.01 -3.23
N ASP A 2 14.92 18.08 -2.27
CA ASP A 2 15.77 16.87 -2.25
C ASP A 2 15.48 15.83 -3.35
N LEU A 3 14.23 15.72 -3.83
CA LEU A 3 13.87 14.79 -4.92
C LEU A 3 14.52 15.11 -6.28
N LYS A 4 15.02 16.33 -6.47
CA LYS A 4 15.64 16.79 -7.73
C LYS A 4 17.16 16.56 -7.76
N ARG A 5 17.77 16.14 -6.64
CA ARG A 5 19.23 16.03 -6.47
C ARG A 5 19.75 14.59 -6.43
N SER A 6 18.85 13.60 -6.32
CA SER A 6 19.20 12.17 -6.44
C SER A 6 19.21 11.77 -7.93
N GLU A 7 20.25 11.06 -8.39
CA GLU A 7 20.60 10.70 -9.77
C GLU A 7 19.57 9.78 -10.50
N GLY A 8 18.29 10.09 -10.40
CA GLY A 8 17.18 9.38 -11.05
C GLY A 8 15.77 9.77 -10.56
N GLY A 9 15.66 10.61 -9.53
CA GLY A 9 14.41 11.27 -9.11
C GLY A 9 13.17 10.37 -8.99
N LEU A 10 11.98 10.98 -9.18
CA LEU A 10 10.69 10.28 -9.24
C LEU A 10 10.63 9.25 -10.38
N GLY A 11 11.37 9.47 -11.47
CA GLY A 11 11.38 8.59 -12.65
C GLY A 11 11.93 7.20 -12.35
N LYS A 12 12.99 7.08 -11.55
CA LYS A 12 13.51 5.77 -11.08
C LYS A 12 12.46 5.04 -10.25
N ILE A 13 11.80 5.71 -9.32
CA ILE A 13 10.78 5.11 -8.45
C ILE A 13 9.62 4.56 -9.29
N ILE A 14 9.13 5.37 -10.24
CA ILE A 14 8.04 4.97 -11.14
C ILE A 14 8.46 3.78 -12.00
N PHE A 15 9.65 3.81 -12.59
CA PHE A 15 10.14 2.71 -13.43
C PHE A 15 10.37 1.43 -12.62
N SER A 16 11.02 1.54 -11.45
CA SER A 16 11.24 0.43 -10.52
C SER A 16 9.96 -0.17 -9.96
N PHE A 17 8.86 0.58 -9.95
CA PHE A 17 7.54 0.06 -9.58
C PHE A 17 6.80 -0.58 -10.76
N LEU A 18 6.82 0.07 -11.93
CA LEU A 18 6.12 -0.41 -13.12
C LEU A 18 6.69 -1.72 -13.65
N LEU A 19 8.01 -1.94 -13.55
CA LEU A 19 8.63 -3.20 -14.00
C LEU A 19 8.09 -4.43 -13.24
N PRO A 20 8.12 -4.47 -11.89
CA PRO A 20 7.49 -5.54 -11.13
C PRO A 20 5.99 -5.64 -11.40
N ALA A 21 5.27 -4.52 -11.42
CA ALA A 21 3.82 -4.51 -11.64
C ALA A 21 3.44 -5.11 -13.00
N THR A 22 4.15 -4.74 -14.08
CA THR A 22 3.94 -5.29 -15.42
C THR A 22 4.27 -6.78 -15.48
N LEU A 23 5.34 -7.22 -14.82
CA LEU A 23 5.69 -8.64 -14.73
C LEU A 23 4.58 -9.44 -14.02
N VAL A 24 4.11 -8.96 -12.88
CA VAL A 24 3.00 -9.59 -12.13
C VAL A 24 1.74 -9.66 -13.01
N TRP A 25 1.40 -8.59 -13.70
CA TRP A 25 0.26 -8.57 -14.62
C TRP A 25 0.37 -9.66 -15.70
N VAL A 26 1.54 -9.81 -16.33
CA VAL A 26 1.77 -10.85 -17.34
C VAL A 26 1.60 -12.25 -16.76
N LEU A 27 2.16 -12.50 -15.57
CA LEU A 27 2.05 -13.79 -14.90
C LEU A 27 0.60 -14.12 -14.50
N LEU A 28 -0.14 -13.15 -13.96
CA LEU A 28 -1.54 -13.33 -13.59
C LEU A 28 -2.44 -13.49 -14.82
N SER A 29 -2.18 -12.75 -15.90
CA SER A 29 -2.90 -12.93 -17.17
C SER A 29 -2.67 -14.33 -17.75
N ALA A 30 -1.43 -14.84 -17.67
CA ALA A 30 -1.12 -16.20 -18.06
C ALA A 30 -1.84 -17.23 -17.16
N LEU A 31 -1.93 -16.97 -15.86
CA LEU A 31 -2.68 -17.81 -14.92
C LEU A 31 -4.19 -17.82 -15.20
N GLY A 32 -4.78 -16.67 -15.52
CA GLY A 32 -6.21 -16.56 -15.88
C GLY A 32 -6.58 -17.39 -17.11
N ASN A 33 -5.66 -17.55 -18.07
CA ASN A 33 -5.86 -18.46 -19.21
C ASN A 33 -5.89 -19.94 -18.80
N VAL A 34 -5.28 -20.30 -17.66
CA VAL A 34 -5.28 -21.67 -17.13
C VAL A 34 -6.45 -21.90 -16.17
N ILE A 35 -6.84 -20.88 -15.40
CA ILE A 35 -7.91 -20.94 -14.41
C ILE A 35 -8.94 -19.83 -14.72
N PRO A 36 -9.93 -20.11 -15.59
CA PRO A 36 -10.91 -19.11 -16.03
C PRO A 36 -11.86 -18.61 -14.93
N ALA A 37 -11.91 -19.31 -13.79
CA ALA A 37 -12.70 -18.90 -12.63
C ALA A 37 -12.11 -17.69 -11.88
N LEU A 38 -10.87 -17.30 -12.21
CA LEU A 38 -10.18 -16.18 -11.58
C LEU A 38 -10.10 -15.00 -12.55
N ASP A 39 -10.72 -13.89 -12.17
CA ASP A 39 -10.61 -12.63 -12.90
C ASP A 39 -9.21 -12.04 -12.69
N SER A 40 -8.48 -11.89 -13.80
CA SER A 40 -7.06 -11.51 -13.75
C SER A 40 -6.88 -10.07 -13.30
N LEU A 41 -7.81 -9.18 -13.67
CA LEU A 41 -7.79 -7.78 -13.26
C LEU A 41 -8.05 -7.62 -11.76
N LEU A 42 -8.98 -8.38 -11.19
CA LEU A 42 -9.25 -8.41 -9.76
C LEU A 42 -8.06 -8.92 -8.96
N LEU A 43 -7.50 -10.09 -9.31
CA LEU A 43 -6.30 -10.60 -8.62
C LEU A 43 -5.13 -9.63 -8.73
N PHE A 44 -4.95 -9.03 -9.91
CA PHE A 44 -3.92 -8.03 -10.10
C PHE A 44 -4.14 -6.81 -9.21
N SER A 45 -5.37 -6.36 -9.01
CA SER A 45 -5.68 -5.24 -8.10
C SER A 45 -5.30 -5.52 -6.64
N LEU A 46 -5.49 -6.76 -6.16
CA LEU A 46 -5.07 -7.19 -4.83
C LEU A 46 -3.55 -7.08 -4.67
N VAL A 47 -2.82 -7.68 -5.62
CA VAL A 47 -1.34 -7.70 -5.59
C VAL A 47 -0.78 -6.29 -5.80
N LEU A 48 -1.39 -5.49 -6.67
CA LEU A 48 -0.97 -4.10 -6.90
C LEU A 48 -1.18 -3.24 -5.65
N GLY A 49 -2.24 -3.47 -4.88
CA GLY A 49 -2.46 -2.81 -3.58
C GLY A 49 -1.36 -3.15 -2.57
N VAL A 50 -0.95 -4.42 -2.52
CA VAL A 50 0.19 -4.90 -1.71
C VAL A 50 1.49 -4.23 -2.14
N LEU A 51 1.80 -4.25 -3.43
CA LEU A 51 3.01 -3.64 -3.98
C LEU A 51 3.05 -2.13 -3.73
N SER A 52 1.89 -1.46 -3.85
CA SER A 52 1.82 -0.02 -3.61
C SER A 52 2.22 0.33 -2.18
N SER A 53 1.81 -0.46 -1.19
CA SER A 53 2.19 -0.21 0.21
C SER A 53 3.70 -0.16 0.45
N SER A 54 4.51 -0.83 -0.37
CA SER A 54 5.98 -0.77 -0.31
C SER A 54 6.55 0.60 -0.68
N MET A 55 5.80 1.45 -1.39
CA MET A 55 6.19 2.83 -1.67
C MET A 55 6.37 3.64 -0.38
N TYR A 56 5.59 3.34 0.68
CA TYR A 56 5.78 3.99 1.98
C TYR A 56 7.15 3.64 2.59
N ASN A 57 7.64 2.41 2.40
CA ASN A 57 8.98 2.03 2.83
C ASN A 57 10.04 2.87 2.09
N TRP A 58 9.93 3.04 0.78
CA TRP A 58 10.87 3.89 0.02
C TRP A 58 10.86 5.35 0.45
N LEU A 59 9.68 5.87 0.82
CA LEU A 59 9.53 7.24 1.31
C LEU A 59 10.13 7.48 2.70
N THR A 60 10.41 6.41 3.45
CA THR A 60 10.93 6.46 4.82
C THR A 60 12.35 5.90 4.93
N GLU A 61 12.82 5.14 3.94
CA GLU A 61 14.12 4.47 3.92
C GLU A 61 15.32 5.43 4.07
N PHE A 62 15.22 6.64 3.52
CA PHE A 62 16.28 7.65 3.58
C PHE A 62 15.96 8.81 4.54
N ASP A 63 14.83 8.77 5.25
CA ASP A 63 14.44 9.82 6.19
C ASP A 63 14.81 9.44 7.62
N LEU A 64 15.84 10.08 8.16
CA LEU A 64 16.15 10.04 9.59
C LEU A 64 15.27 11.09 10.31
N PHE A 65 14.47 10.68 11.29
CA PHE A 65 13.67 11.63 12.09
C PHE A 65 14.55 12.68 12.79
N ALA A 66 15.80 12.34 13.12
CA ALA A 66 16.79 13.27 13.66
C ALA A 66 16.97 14.54 12.79
N SER A 67 16.75 14.44 11.48
CA SER A 67 16.79 15.57 10.55
C SER A 67 15.63 16.54 10.70
N TYR A 68 14.59 16.20 11.49
CA TYR A 68 13.42 17.05 11.76
C TYR A 68 13.31 17.46 13.24
N ALA A 69 14.20 16.96 14.10
CA ALA A 69 14.15 17.17 15.56
C ALA A 69 14.32 18.64 15.99
N PHE A 70 14.85 19.51 15.11
CA PHE A 70 14.96 20.95 15.38
C PHE A 70 13.67 21.72 15.09
N LEU A 71 12.68 21.09 14.45
CA LEU A 71 11.37 21.68 14.19
C LEU A 71 10.40 21.26 15.31
N PRO A 72 9.48 22.14 15.76
CA PRO A 72 8.47 21.82 16.75
C PRO A 72 7.32 21.00 16.13
N LEU A 73 7.66 19.86 15.52
CA LEU A 73 6.73 18.97 14.83
C LEU A 73 6.56 17.68 15.62
N LYS A 74 5.33 17.15 15.61
CA LYS A 74 5.07 15.81 16.16
C LYS A 74 5.44 14.75 15.13
N VAL A 75 5.73 13.54 15.61
CA VAL A 75 5.97 12.38 14.74
C VAL A 75 4.77 12.11 13.84
N SER A 76 3.55 12.25 14.37
CA SER A 76 2.33 12.12 13.57
C SER A 76 2.24 13.12 12.42
N ASP A 77 2.82 14.31 12.54
CA ASP A 77 2.82 15.30 11.46
C ASP A 77 3.78 14.91 10.33
N VAL A 78 4.93 14.32 10.69
CA VAL A 78 5.85 13.72 9.71
C VAL A 78 5.21 12.52 9.01
N ILE A 79 4.57 11.61 9.77
CA ILE A 79 3.86 10.46 9.21
C ILE A 79 2.75 10.92 8.25
N LYS A 80 1.94 11.94 8.62
CA LYS A 80 0.91 12.50 7.73
C LYS A 80 1.52 13.02 6.43
N SER A 81 2.59 13.78 6.50
CA SER A 81 3.28 14.30 5.31
C SER A 81 3.79 13.16 4.39
N LYS A 82 4.27 12.06 4.97
CA LYS A 82 4.66 10.86 4.23
C LYS A 82 3.47 10.14 3.62
N LEU A 83 2.33 10.08 4.32
CA LEU A 83 1.09 9.52 3.79
C LEU A 83 0.51 10.34 2.64
N ASP A 84 0.61 11.68 2.70
CA ASP A 84 0.21 12.55 1.59
C ASP A 84 1.11 12.32 0.36
N SER A 85 2.41 12.19 0.58
CA SER A 85 3.37 11.85 -0.48
C SER A 85 3.10 10.46 -1.08
N TYR A 86 2.76 9.49 -0.23
CA TYR A 86 2.34 8.16 -0.64
C TYR A 86 1.07 8.22 -1.48
N ALA A 87 0.03 8.95 -1.04
CA ALA A 87 -1.20 9.10 -1.79
C ALA A 87 -0.97 9.69 -3.19
N PHE A 88 -0.06 10.66 -3.31
CA PHE A 88 0.36 11.21 -4.60
C PHE A 88 1.05 10.18 -5.48
N LEU A 89 1.98 9.38 -4.94
CA LEU A 89 2.64 8.31 -5.69
C LEU A 89 1.67 7.19 -6.08
N ASN A 90 0.66 6.92 -5.24
CA ASN A 90 -0.36 5.88 -5.45
C ASN A 90 -1.27 6.19 -6.67
N VAL A 91 -1.25 7.42 -7.18
CA VAL A 91 -1.91 7.78 -8.45
C VAL A 91 -1.31 7.00 -9.63
N VAL A 92 0.00 6.70 -9.60
CA VAL A 92 0.67 5.96 -10.68
C VAL A 92 0.13 4.53 -10.85
N PRO A 93 0.12 3.66 -9.81
CA PRO A 93 -0.51 2.35 -9.89
C PRO A 93 -2.01 2.43 -10.20
N PHE A 94 -2.70 3.45 -9.69
CA PHE A 94 -4.12 3.65 -9.98
C PHE A 94 -4.38 3.87 -11.48
N VAL A 95 -3.66 4.79 -12.11
CA VAL A 95 -3.77 5.08 -13.55
C VAL A 95 -3.33 3.88 -14.38
N PHE A 96 -2.28 3.17 -13.93
CA PHE A 96 -1.84 1.94 -14.58
C PHE A 96 -2.93 0.86 -14.58
N LEU A 97 -3.54 0.60 -13.43
CA LEU A 97 -4.65 -0.36 -13.29
C LEU A 97 -5.86 0.06 -14.14
N PHE A 98 -6.21 1.36 -14.10
CA PHE A 98 -7.31 1.91 -14.90
C PHE A 98 -7.10 1.68 -16.41
N GLY A 99 -5.89 1.97 -16.90
CA GLY A 99 -5.54 1.75 -18.31
C GLY A 99 -5.56 0.28 -18.73
N LEU A 100 -5.20 -0.63 -17.82
CA LEU A 100 -5.29 -2.08 -18.07
C LEU A 100 -6.74 -2.55 -18.12
N GLY A 101 -7.57 -2.19 -17.12
CA GLY A 101 -8.95 -2.65 -17.06
C GLY A 101 -9.83 -2.15 -18.20
N LEU A 102 -9.55 -0.95 -18.75
CA LEU A 102 -10.22 -0.49 -19.98
C LEU A 102 -9.91 -1.36 -21.21
N LYS A 103 -8.74 -2.01 -21.25
CA LYS A 103 -8.30 -2.82 -22.40
C LYS A 103 -8.72 -4.28 -22.28
N THR A 104 -8.79 -4.82 -21.07
CA THR A 104 -9.04 -6.25 -20.84
C THR A 104 -10.47 -6.55 -20.44
N GLU A 105 -10.88 -6.04 -19.27
CA GLU A 105 -12.11 -6.46 -18.59
C GLU A 105 -12.85 -5.23 -18.03
N PRO A 106 -13.57 -4.46 -18.87
CA PRO A 106 -14.23 -3.23 -18.42
C PRO A 106 -15.31 -3.45 -17.36
N TYR A 107 -15.86 -4.68 -17.27
CA TYR A 107 -16.93 -5.03 -16.33
C TYR A 107 -16.43 -5.12 -14.87
N THR A 108 -15.18 -5.55 -14.64
CA THR A 108 -14.57 -5.62 -13.30
C THR A 108 -13.76 -4.39 -12.93
N LEU A 109 -13.58 -3.45 -13.86
CA LEU A 109 -12.79 -2.25 -13.65
C LEU A 109 -13.16 -1.51 -12.35
N VAL A 110 -14.46 -1.26 -12.11
CA VAL A 110 -14.90 -0.52 -10.91
C VAL A 110 -14.58 -1.30 -9.62
N PRO A 111 -14.99 -2.58 -9.47
CA PRO A 111 -14.55 -3.42 -8.35
C PRO A 111 -13.03 -3.44 -8.15
N SER A 112 -12.24 -3.63 -9.20
CA SER A 112 -10.77 -3.69 -9.12
C SER A 112 -10.17 -2.39 -8.59
N LEU A 113 -10.66 -1.24 -9.03
CA LEU A 113 -10.17 0.05 -8.54
C LEU A 113 -10.49 0.27 -7.05
N LEU A 114 -11.70 -0.10 -6.64
CA LEU A 114 -12.14 0.06 -5.25
C LEU A 114 -11.34 -0.85 -4.30
N VAL A 115 -11.15 -2.10 -4.70
CA VAL A 115 -10.33 -3.09 -3.97
C VAL A 115 -8.89 -2.63 -3.87
N PHE A 116 -8.32 -2.15 -4.97
CA PHE A 116 -6.97 -1.58 -4.96
C PHE A 116 -6.83 -0.43 -3.96
N LEU A 117 -7.77 0.53 -3.97
CA LEU A 117 -7.75 1.67 -3.04
C LEU A 117 -7.89 1.21 -1.59
N SER A 118 -8.81 0.28 -1.33
CA SER A 118 -9.07 -0.25 0.00
C SER A 118 -7.87 -1.01 0.57
N ILE A 119 -7.31 -1.96 -0.18
CA ILE A 119 -6.16 -2.76 0.25
C ILE A 119 -4.91 -1.89 0.38
N SER A 120 -4.63 -1.01 -0.59
CA SER A 120 -3.46 -0.14 -0.50
C SER A 120 -3.52 0.78 0.73
N PHE A 121 -4.71 1.28 1.07
CA PHE A 121 -4.91 2.10 2.27
C PHE A 121 -4.85 1.29 3.58
N TYR A 122 -5.46 0.10 3.61
CA TYR A 122 -5.40 -0.79 4.76
C TYR A 122 -3.96 -1.23 5.05
N MET A 123 -3.23 -1.66 4.03
CA MET A 123 -1.86 -2.15 4.18
C MET A 123 -0.89 -1.07 4.63
N VAL A 124 -0.93 0.12 4.02
CA VAL A 124 -0.07 1.23 4.47
C VAL A 124 -0.42 1.62 5.91
N THR A 125 -1.69 1.56 6.31
CA THR A 125 -2.11 1.85 7.68
C THR A 125 -1.56 0.82 8.67
N VAL A 126 -1.66 -0.48 8.36
CA VAL A 126 -1.11 -1.54 9.20
C VAL A 126 0.41 -1.39 9.31
N LEU A 127 1.07 -1.07 8.20
CA LEU A 127 2.51 -0.81 8.17
C LEU A 127 2.88 0.36 9.09
N VAL A 128 2.19 1.50 8.98
CA VAL A 128 2.39 2.68 9.83
C VAL A 128 2.11 2.35 11.30
N TYR A 129 1.03 1.64 11.59
CA TYR A 129 0.67 1.27 12.96
C TYR A 129 1.75 0.41 13.64
N LEU A 130 2.33 -0.53 12.90
CA LEU A 130 3.34 -1.43 13.42
C LEU A 130 4.75 -0.82 13.44
N THR A 131 5.10 -0.01 12.44
CA THR A 131 6.50 0.37 12.18
C THR A 131 6.78 1.88 12.22
N GLY A 132 5.76 2.73 12.13
CA GLY A 132 5.90 4.18 12.19
C GLY A 132 6.71 4.73 11.02
N LEU A 133 7.79 5.45 11.33
CA LEU A 133 8.74 5.99 10.36
C LEU A 133 9.88 5.02 10.02
N TYR A 134 9.96 3.85 10.66
CA TYR A 134 11.09 2.91 10.50
C TYR A 134 10.66 1.52 9.97
N PRO A 135 9.91 1.43 8.86
CA PRO A 135 9.53 0.13 8.28
C PRO A 135 10.77 -0.70 7.88
N SER A 136 11.81 -0.05 7.36
CA SER A 136 13.06 -0.70 6.93
C SER A 136 13.85 -1.35 8.07
N VAL A 137 13.54 -1.08 9.33
CA VAL A 137 14.18 -1.72 10.49
C VAL A 137 13.19 -2.62 11.22
N ASN A 138 11.99 -2.10 11.49
CA ASN A 138 11.00 -2.81 12.30
C ASN A 138 10.42 -4.04 11.60
N LEU A 139 10.37 -4.10 10.27
CA LEU A 139 9.94 -5.30 9.54
C LEU A 139 10.93 -6.45 9.62
N TYR A 140 12.23 -6.20 9.91
CA TYR A 140 13.20 -7.27 10.13
C TYR A 140 13.06 -7.94 11.50
N ASN A 141 12.32 -7.33 12.42
CA ASN A 141 11.97 -7.96 13.68
C ASN A 141 10.88 -9.03 13.44
N GLY A 142 11.21 -10.29 13.71
CA GLY A 142 10.31 -11.42 13.48
C GLY A 142 8.94 -11.29 14.14
N LYS A 143 8.85 -10.65 15.32
CA LYS A 143 7.56 -10.41 15.99
C LYS A 143 6.68 -9.43 15.20
N THR A 144 7.27 -8.32 14.76
CA THR A 144 6.56 -7.28 13.99
C THR A 144 6.17 -7.82 12.62
N PHE A 145 7.06 -8.56 11.96
CA PHE A 145 6.77 -9.23 10.70
C PHE A 145 5.61 -10.23 10.85
N ALA A 146 5.62 -11.06 11.89
CA ALA A 146 4.54 -12.01 12.13
C ALA A 146 3.19 -11.31 12.35
N LEU A 147 3.16 -10.22 13.12
CA LEU A 147 1.94 -9.41 13.31
C LEU A 147 1.46 -8.77 12.01
N TYR A 148 2.38 -8.26 11.19
CA TYR A 148 2.08 -7.71 9.87
C TYR A 148 1.48 -8.78 8.96
N ALA A 149 2.13 -9.93 8.84
CA ALA A 149 1.68 -11.06 8.04
C ALA A 149 0.29 -11.57 8.50
N LEU A 150 0.10 -11.75 9.81
CA LEU A 150 -1.19 -12.16 10.39
C LEU A 150 -2.31 -11.14 10.17
N SER A 151 -1.99 -9.86 10.02
CA SER A 151 -2.98 -8.81 9.78
C SER A 151 -3.40 -8.71 8.31
N ILE A 152 -2.56 -9.18 7.37
CA ILE A 152 -2.74 -8.99 5.93
C ILE A 152 -3.11 -10.28 5.21
N ILE A 153 -2.41 -11.39 5.50
CA ILE A 153 -2.63 -12.67 4.80
C ILE A 153 -4.09 -13.14 4.88
N PRO A 154 -4.77 -13.12 6.05
CA PRO A 154 -6.17 -13.52 6.11
C PRO A 154 -7.09 -12.64 5.26
N VAL A 155 -6.82 -11.33 5.21
CA VAL A 155 -7.58 -10.37 4.39
C VAL A 155 -7.40 -10.66 2.91
N LEU A 156 -6.17 -10.95 2.46
CA LEU A 156 -5.91 -11.32 1.07
C LEU A 156 -6.57 -12.64 0.69
N ILE A 157 -6.45 -13.67 1.53
CA ILE A 157 -7.10 -14.97 1.30
C ILE A 157 -8.62 -14.79 1.21
N PHE A 158 -9.21 -14.03 2.13
CA PHE A 158 -10.65 -13.75 2.12
C PHE A 158 -11.09 -13.06 0.83
N ASN A 159 -10.34 -12.05 0.36
CA ASN A 159 -10.63 -11.37 -0.90
C ASN A 159 -10.47 -12.27 -2.13
N ILE A 160 -9.47 -13.15 -2.16
CA ILE A 160 -9.31 -14.14 -3.23
C ILE A 160 -10.53 -15.07 -3.29
N VAL A 161 -11.02 -15.55 -2.13
CA VAL A 161 -12.22 -16.39 -2.06
C VAL A 161 -13.45 -15.61 -2.54
N LEU A 162 -13.64 -14.36 -2.11
CA LEU A 162 -14.75 -13.52 -2.57
C LEU A 162 -14.69 -13.27 -4.08
N SER A 163 -13.49 -13.10 -4.64
CA SER A 163 -13.29 -12.91 -6.08
C SER A 163 -13.81 -14.08 -6.91
N ILE A 164 -13.77 -15.31 -6.38
CA ILE A 164 -14.29 -16.50 -7.06
C ILE A 164 -15.84 -16.50 -7.05
N LEU A 165 -16.46 -15.99 -5.98
CA LEU A 165 -17.92 -15.94 -5.86
C LEU A 165 -18.55 -14.88 -6.78
N GLY A 166 -17.80 -13.82 -7.08
CA GLY A 166 -18.17 -12.82 -8.06
C GLY A 166 -17.57 -11.44 -7.78
N PRO A 167 -17.50 -10.57 -8.79
CA PRO A 167 -16.76 -9.32 -8.72
C PRO A 167 -17.38 -8.31 -7.74
N TYR A 168 -18.70 -8.32 -7.58
CA TYR A 168 -19.40 -7.37 -6.70
C TYR A 168 -19.29 -7.72 -5.21
N TYR A 169 -18.98 -8.98 -4.86
CA TYR A 169 -18.78 -9.36 -3.46
C TYR A 169 -17.55 -8.68 -2.86
N LEU A 170 -16.58 -8.32 -3.70
CA LEU A 170 -15.42 -7.54 -3.28
C LEU A 170 -15.76 -6.10 -2.85
N LEU A 171 -16.97 -5.60 -3.09
CA LEU A 171 -17.41 -4.34 -2.49
C LEU A 171 -17.47 -4.42 -0.95
N ALA A 172 -17.57 -5.64 -0.39
CA ALA A 172 -17.43 -5.85 1.05
C ALA A 172 -16.06 -5.42 1.57
N ASP A 173 -15.03 -5.37 0.71
CA ASP A 173 -13.69 -4.92 1.07
C ASP A 173 -13.66 -3.45 1.50
N LEU A 174 -14.64 -2.64 1.07
CA LEU A 174 -14.79 -1.25 1.54
C LEU A 174 -15.00 -1.16 3.06
N ALA A 175 -15.43 -2.24 3.73
CA ALA A 175 -15.49 -2.32 5.17
C ALA A 175 -14.11 -2.23 5.84
N LEU A 176 -13.00 -2.45 5.11
CA LEU A 176 -11.64 -2.22 5.61
C LEU A 176 -11.32 -0.73 5.75
N LEU A 177 -11.94 0.15 4.97
CA LEU A 177 -11.68 1.60 5.05
C LEU A 177 -11.94 2.19 6.45
N PRO A 178 -13.10 1.98 7.10
CA PRO A 178 -13.31 2.49 8.46
C PRO A 178 -12.34 1.85 9.48
N VAL A 179 -11.99 0.57 9.30
CA VAL A 179 -10.99 -0.12 10.15
C VAL A 179 -9.62 0.54 9.98
N ALA A 180 -9.22 0.83 8.75
CA ALA A 180 -7.98 1.52 8.44
C ALA A 180 -7.96 2.94 9.01
N VAL A 181 -9.01 3.75 8.81
CA VAL A 181 -9.08 5.10 9.40
C VAL A 181 -8.96 5.06 10.93
N TYR A 182 -9.63 4.10 11.57
CA TYR A 182 -9.54 3.90 13.02
C TYR A 182 -8.12 3.50 13.47
N LEU A 183 -7.50 2.54 12.80
CA LEU A 183 -6.13 2.11 13.08
C LEU A 183 -5.12 3.24 12.84
N LEU A 184 -5.33 4.06 11.81
CA LEU A 184 -4.49 5.19 11.49
C LEU A 184 -4.55 6.25 12.61
N GLY A 185 -5.75 6.58 13.09
CA GLY A 185 -5.92 7.47 14.25
C GLY A 185 -5.22 6.95 15.52
N ARG A 186 -5.27 5.63 15.75
CA ARG A 186 -4.51 4.98 16.85
C ARG A 186 -3.01 5.01 16.62
N SER A 187 -2.55 4.88 15.38
CA SER A 187 -1.13 4.92 15.04
C SER A 187 -0.51 6.27 15.38
N PHE A 188 -1.19 7.38 15.05
CA PHE A 188 -0.71 8.72 15.38
C PHE A 188 -0.55 8.93 16.89
N ARG A 189 -1.56 8.52 17.68
CA ARG A 189 -1.48 8.59 19.15
C ARG A 189 -0.36 7.73 19.73
N LYS A 190 -0.16 6.53 19.17
CA LYS A 190 0.89 5.59 19.60
C LYS A 190 2.27 6.20 19.36
N TRP A 191 2.54 6.69 18.14
CA TRP A 191 3.87 7.18 17.77
C TRP A 191 4.19 8.55 18.37
N ASP A 192 3.20 9.42 18.55
CA ASP A 192 3.36 10.66 19.32
C ASP A 192 3.77 10.39 20.78
N GLY A 193 3.39 9.24 21.36
CA GLY A 193 3.73 8.89 22.74
C GLY A 193 5.09 8.20 22.92
N VAL A 194 5.62 7.55 21.88
CA VAL A 194 6.86 6.77 21.95
C VAL A 194 8.10 7.65 21.71
N GLU A 195 7.98 8.68 20.89
CA GLU A 195 9.10 9.50 20.41
C GLU A 195 9.05 10.95 20.89
N ASN A 196 8.09 11.32 21.77
CA ASN A 196 8.12 12.63 22.40
C ASN A 196 9.36 12.71 23.31
N PRO A 197 10.36 13.55 23.00
CA PRO A 197 11.35 13.91 24.00
C PRO A 197 10.55 14.68 25.05
N GLN A 198 10.36 14.07 26.22
CA GLN A 198 9.97 14.85 27.39
C GLN A 198 11.08 15.88 27.60
N PHE A 199 10.84 17.10 27.14
CA PHE A 199 11.40 18.28 27.77
C PHE A 199 10.71 18.48 29.11
#